data_AF-A0A1H5NFG1-F1
#
_entry.id   AF-A0A1H5NFG1-F1
#
_cell.length_a   1.000
_cell.length_b   1.000
_cell.length_c   1.000
_cell.angle_alpha   90.00
_cell.angle_beta   90.00
_cell.angle_gamma   90.00
#
_symmetry.space_group_name_H-M   'P 1'
#
loop_
_entity.id
_entity.type
_entity.pdbx_description
1 polymer ?
#
loop_
_entity_poly.entity_id
_entity_poly.type
_entity_poly.pdbx_seq_one_letter_code
_entity_poly.pdbx_strand_id
1 'polypeptide(L)'
;MTHYFAVGVEQTPDGEFVAGKCDEVSSALLAVRKARSLAQQKGGAVAFKWRGDVEFGRPGSIEILAGFGELPTEVECLTREA
;
A
#
# COMPACT_ATOMS: atom_id res chain seq x y z
N MET A 1 -6.22 -3.26 -16.77
CA MET A 1 -6.82 -2.10 -16.05
C MET A 1 -5.97 -1.77 -14.84
N THR A 2 -5.80 -0.49 -14.49
CA THR A 2 -4.99 -0.07 -13.33
C THR A 2 -5.93 0.35 -12.20
N HIS A 3 -5.73 -0.25 -11.04
CA HIS A 3 -6.47 0.01 -9.81
C HIS A 3 -5.51 0.58 -8.77
N TYR A 4 -6.00 1.48 -7.92
CA TYR A 4 -5.18 2.15 -6.91
C TYR A 4 -5.73 1.84 -5.53
N PHE A 5 -4.84 1.51 -4.59
CA PHE A 5 -5.21 1.06 -3.26
C PHE A 5 -4.41 1.78 -2.19
N ALA A 6 -5.03 1.94 -1.03
CA ALA A 6 -4.40 2.38 0.20
C ALA A 6 -4.74 1.40 1.33
N VAL A 7 -3.73 0.99 2.09
CA VAL A 7 -3.87 0.05 3.21
C VAL A 7 -3.18 0.67 4.42
N GLY A 8 -3.90 0.78 5.53
CA GLY A 8 -3.30 1.09 6.82
C GLY A 8 -2.59 -0.13 7.38
N VAL A 9 -1.47 0.06 8.04
CA VAL A 9 -0.73 -0.99 8.73
C VAL A 9 -0.66 -0.60 10.20
N GLU A 10 -1.04 -1.53 11.07
CA GLU A 10 -0.98 -1.36 12.52
C GLU A 10 0.03 -2.36 13.08
N GLN A 11 0.90 -1.91 13.98
CA GLN A 11 1.79 -2.81 14.70
C GLN A 11 1.09 -3.32 15.95
N THR A 12 1.03 -4.64 16.12
CA THR A 12 0.47 -5.27 17.32
C THR A 12 1.46 -5.15 18.48
N PRO A 13 1.00 -5.33 19.73
CA PRO A 13 1.88 -5.32 20.91
C PRO A 13 3.01 -6.36 20.86
N ASP A 14 2.83 -7.43 20.10
CA ASP A 14 3.81 -8.49 19.88
C ASP A 14 4.87 -8.11 18.83
N GLY A 15 4.76 -6.91 18.24
CA GLY A 15 5.68 -6.38 17.22
C GLY A 15 5.35 -6.81 15.78
N GLU A 16 4.23 -7.52 15.57
CA GLU A 16 3.80 -7.95 14.24
C GLU A 16 3.04 -6.83 13.52
N PHE A 17 3.25 -6.71 12.21
CA PHE A 17 2.53 -5.73 11.39
C PHE A 17 1.29 -6.38 10.79
N VAL A 18 0.13 -5.82 11.07
CA VAL A 18 -1.16 -6.29 10.55
C VAL A 18 -1.70 -5.25 9.56
N ALA A 19 -1.95 -5.71 8.34
CA ALA A 19 -2.62 -4.93 7.32
C ALA A 19 -4.11 -4.76 7.66
N GLY A 20 -4.57 -3.52 7.65
CA GLY A 20 -5.97 -3.16 7.81
C GLY A 20 -6.77 -3.32 6.52
N LYS A 21 -7.94 -2.68 6.49
CA LYS A 21 -8.81 -2.69 5.31
C LYS A 21 -8.11 -2.05 4.11
N CYS A 22 -8.24 -2.70 2.96
CA CYS A 22 -7.81 -2.16 1.68
C CYS A 22 -8.88 -1.21 1.12
N ASP A 23 -8.53 0.06 0.95
CA ASP A 23 -9.38 1.08 0.34
C ASP A 23 -8.97 1.28 -1.13
N GLU A 24 -9.82 0.84 -2.05
CA GLU A 24 -9.66 1.14 -3.47
C GLU A 24 -10.09 2.57 -3.79
N VAL A 25 -9.32 3.25 -4.63
CA VAL A 25 -9.57 4.63 -5.05
C VAL A 25 -9.32 4.81 -6.54
N SER A 26 -9.85 5.89 -7.11
CA SER A 26 -9.84 6.12 -8.55
C SER A 26 -8.53 6.66 -9.13
N SER A 27 -7.55 7.06 -8.29
CA SER A 27 -6.28 7.61 -8.77
C SER A 27 -5.12 7.43 -7.79
N ALA A 28 -3.90 7.47 -8.32
CA ALA A 28 -2.65 7.41 -7.55
C ALA A 28 -2.58 8.49 -6.46
N LEU A 29 -2.94 9.74 -6.80
CA LEU A 29 -2.91 10.85 -5.84
C LEU A 29 -3.84 10.62 -4.65
N LEU A 30 -5.03 10.07 -4.90
CA LEU A 30 -5.97 9.73 -3.83
C LEU A 30 -5.43 8.58 -2.97
N ALA A 31 -4.76 7.60 -3.57
CA ALA A 31 -4.18 6.47 -2.83
C ALA A 31 -3.09 6.97 -1.87
N VAL A 32 -2.18 7.80 -2.37
CA VAL A 32 -1.11 8.41 -1.55
C VAL A 32 -1.68 9.27 -0.43
N ARG A 33 -2.65 10.14 -0.71
CA ARG A 33 -3.30 10.98 0.31
C ARG A 33 -4.00 10.15 1.37
N LYS A 34 -4.70 9.09 0.96
CA LYS A 34 -5.42 8.22 1.88
C LYS A 34 -4.45 7.39 2.73
N ALA A 35 -3.39 6.83 2.15
CA ALA A 35 -2.34 6.16 2.91
C ALA A 35 -1.69 7.11 3.94
N ARG A 36 -1.36 8.35 3.56
CA ARG A 36 -0.85 9.34 4.51
C ARG A 36 -1.81 9.58 5.69
N SER A 37 -3.10 9.69 5.41
CA SER A 37 -4.13 9.84 6.45
C SER A 37 -4.26 8.59 7.34
N LEU A 38 -4.12 7.39 6.77
CA LEU A 38 -4.19 6.13 7.50
C LEU A 38 -2.97 5.96 8.41
N ALA A 39 -1.77 6.30 7.95
CA ALA A 39 -0.56 6.23 8.75
C ALA A 39 -0.64 7.12 10.01
N GLN A 40 -1.25 8.30 9.91
CA GLN A 40 -1.49 9.16 11.07
C GLN A 40 -2.42 8.54 12.12
N GLN A 41 -3.30 7.62 11.70
CA GLN A 41 -4.28 6.98 12.59
C GLN A 41 -3.81 5.62 13.12
N LYS A 42 -2.98 4.90 12.34
CA LYS A 42 -2.64 3.50 12.55
C LYS A 42 -1.17 3.23 12.84
N GLY A 43 -0.31 4.23 12.72
CA GLY A 43 1.14 4.09 12.86
C GLY A 43 1.85 3.83 11.54
N GLY A 44 1.21 3.16 10.58
CA GLY A 44 1.74 2.92 9.23
C GLY A 44 0.67 2.86 8.14
N ALA A 45 1.09 3.05 6.89
CA ALA A 45 0.24 2.80 5.72
C ALA A 45 1.06 2.71 4.42
N VAL A 46 0.50 2.01 3.43
CA VAL A 46 1.07 1.87 2.09
C VAL A 46 0.03 2.22 1.02
N ALA A 47 0.46 2.94 -0.01
CA ALA A 47 -0.27 3.15 -1.24
C ALA A 47 0.39 2.35 -2.36
N PHE A 48 -0.39 1.61 -3.13
CA PHE A 48 0.10 0.85 -4.28
C PHE A 48 -0.89 0.87 -5.43
N LYS A 49 -0.40 0.64 -6.64
CA LYS A 49 -1.23 0.38 -7.81
C LYS A 49 -1.11 -1.09 -8.20
N TRP A 50 -2.22 -1.67 -8.60
CA TRP A 50 -2.26 -2.99 -9.21
C TRP A 50 -2.68 -2.85 -10.66
N ARG A 51 -1.87 -3.38 -11.57
CA ARG A 51 -2.23 -3.49 -12.98
C ARG A 51 -2.62 -4.94 -13.26
N GLY A 52 -3.92 -5.16 -13.39
CA GLY A 52 -4.46 -6.42 -13.89
C GLY A 52 -4.47 -6.41 -15.42
N ASP A 53 -3.56 -7.14 -16.05
CA ASP A 53 -3.68 -7.48 -17.47
C ASP A 53 -4.51 -8.77 -17.57
N VAL A 54 -5.81 -8.61 -17.85
CA VAL A 54 -6.77 -9.71 -18.00
C VAL A 54 -6.40 -10.62 -19.18
N GLU A 55 -5.56 -10.14 -20.11
CA GLU A 55 -5.47 -10.78 -21.42
C GLU A 55 -4.37 -11.83 -21.58
N PHE A 56 -3.35 -11.93 -20.72
CA PHE A 56 -2.18 -12.75 -21.07
C PHE A 56 -1.43 -13.40 -19.91
N GLY A 57 -2.11 -14.08 -18.98
CA GLY A 57 -1.46 -15.04 -18.06
C GLY A 57 -0.23 -14.53 -17.28
N ARG A 58 -0.02 -13.20 -17.23
CA ARG A 58 1.06 -12.55 -16.52
C ARG A 58 0.53 -12.23 -15.12
N PRO A 59 1.32 -12.50 -14.08
CA PRO A 59 0.95 -12.06 -12.74
C PRO A 59 0.76 -10.54 -12.80
N GLY A 60 -0.40 -10.05 -12.36
CA GLY A 60 -0.67 -8.62 -12.30
C GLY A 60 0.45 -7.92 -11.53
N SER A 61 0.95 -6.81 -12.05
CA SER A 61 2.07 -6.10 -11.43
C SER A 61 1.55 -5.22 -10.30
N ILE A 62 2.13 -5.38 -9.10
CA ILE A 62 1.92 -4.47 -7.97
C ILE A 62 3.12 -3.52 -7.92
N GLU A 63 2.85 -2.23 -7.84
CA GLU A 63 3.87 -1.20 -7.66
C GLU A 63 3.50 -0.33 -6.47
N ILE A 64 4.41 -0.20 -5.51
CA ILE A 64 4.23 0.68 -4.36
C ILE A 64 4.45 2.12 -4.82
N LEU A 65 3.46 2.98 -4.54
CA LEU A 65 3.50 4.40 -4.87
C LEU A 65 4.10 5.22 -3.74
N ALA A 66 3.81 4.84 -2.50
CA ALA A 66 4.34 5.49 -1.30
C ALA A 66 4.11 4.61 -0.07
N GLY A 67 5.07 4.62 0.85
CA GLY A 67 4.93 4.12 2.22
C GLY A 67 5.00 5.26 3.22
N PHE A 68 4.25 5.16 4.32
CA PHE A 68 4.22 6.16 5.40
C PHE A 68 4.22 5.48 6.77
N GLY A 69 4.92 6.08 7.73
CA GLY A 69 4.97 5.60 9.10
C GLY A 69 5.83 4.34 9.27
N GLU A 70 5.53 3.55 10.30
CA GLU A 70 6.19 2.27 10.55
C GLU A 70 5.60 1.18 9.66
N LEU A 71 6.46 0.53 8.88
CA LEU A 71 6.10 -0.50 7.93
C LEU A 71 7.04 -1.71 8.12
N PRO A 72 6.62 -2.90 7.67
CA PRO A 72 7.53 -4.05 7.60
C PRO A 72 8.75 -3.71 6.74
N THR A 73 9.93 -4.20 7.14
CA THR A 73 11.19 -3.94 6.43
C THR A 73 11.14 -4.35 4.95
N GLU A 74 10.38 -5.39 4.61
CA GLU A 74 10.18 -5.80 3.21
C GLU A 74 9.48 -4.70 2.39
N VAL A 75 8.49 -4.02 3.00
CA VAL A 75 7.74 -2.93 2.36
C VAL A 75 8.60 -1.67 2.27
N GLU A 76 9.38 -1.38 3.32
CA GLU A 76 10.33 -0.26 3.29
C GLU A 76 11.37 -0.41 2.18
N CYS A 77 11.88 -1.63 1.95
CA CYS A 77 12.82 -1.91 0.87
C CYS A 77 12.22 -1.57 -0.49
N LEU A 78 10.99 -2.04 -0.75
CA LEU A 78 10.27 -1.79 -2.00
C LEU A 78 9.92 -0.30 -2.22
N THR A 79 9.80 0.48 -1.15
CA THR A 79 9.50 1.92 -1.25
C THR A 79 10.76 2.74 -1.57
N ARG A 80 11.96 2.23 -1.23
CA ARG A 80 13.24 2.89 -1.52
C ARG A 80 13.77 2.63 -2.93
N GLU A 81 13.28 1.57 -3.57
CA GLU A 81 13.66 1.18 -4.93
C GLU A 81 12.72 1.75 -6.01
N ALA A 82 11.67 2.48 -5.62
CA ALA A 82 10.63 3.04 -6.49
C ALA A 82 10.85 4.52 -6.85
#